data_AF-F3KJL5-F1
#
_entry.id   AF-F3KJL5-F1
#
_cell.length_a   1.000
_cell.length_b   1.000
_cell.length_c   1.000
_cell.angle_alpha   90.00
_cell.angle_beta   90.00
_cell.angle_gamma   90.00
#
_symmetry.space_group_name_H-M   'P 1'
#
loop_
_entity.id
_entity.type
_entity.pdbx_description
1 polymer ?
#
loop_
_entity_poly.entity_id
_entity_poly.type
_entity_poly.pdbx_seq_one_letter_code
_entity_poly.pdbx_strand_id
1 'polypeptide(L)'
;MHASRTSETFLSMTFDSFYNDLIELASKHEKNNTALKVEKDPEFDIVKVLGENITALARAKNGLNDMSELAYATAEHHPYWNLIYSCSEIANTVLEKWKNNLSKKDIDDIEWAIKELHQSLEKIKEKIPDSI
;
A
#
# COMPACT_ATOMS: atom_id res chain seq x y z
N MET A 1 -35.65 23.67 -37.79
CA MET A 1 -34.38 22.99 -37.47
C MET A 1 -34.49 22.42 -36.06
N HIS A 2 -34.76 21.12 -35.93
CA HIS A 2 -34.68 20.43 -34.64
C HIS A 2 -33.24 19.96 -34.46
N ALA A 3 -32.49 20.61 -33.59
CA ALA A 3 -31.22 20.08 -33.11
C ALA A 3 -31.54 18.96 -32.13
N SER A 4 -31.45 17.72 -32.61
CA SER A 4 -31.43 16.54 -31.75
C SER A 4 -30.21 16.64 -30.83
N ARG A 5 -30.44 16.96 -29.56
CA ARG A 5 -29.46 16.69 -28.52
C ARG A 5 -29.38 15.18 -28.40
N THR A 6 -28.35 14.58 -28.99
CA THR A 6 -27.86 13.28 -28.55
C THR A 6 -27.51 13.43 -27.07
N SER A 7 -28.41 12.96 -26.22
CA SER A 7 -28.08 12.68 -24.83
C SER A 7 -27.05 11.55 -24.88
N GLU A 8 -25.77 11.92 -24.87
CA GLU A 8 -24.70 11.00 -24.51
C GLU A 8 -24.96 10.59 -23.08
N THR A 9 -25.63 9.45 -22.92
CA THR A 9 -25.65 8.72 -21.67
C THR A 9 -24.20 8.35 -21.41
N PHE A 10 -23.49 9.13 -20.60
CA PHE A 10 -22.24 8.68 -20.00
C PHE A 10 -22.59 7.43 -19.20
N LEU A 11 -22.35 6.26 -19.79
CA LEU A 11 -22.34 5.00 -19.08
C LEU A 11 -21.34 5.19 -17.94
N SER A 12 -21.85 5.33 -16.72
CA SER A 12 -21.07 5.40 -15.50
C SER A 12 -20.20 4.15 -15.44
N MET A 13 -18.94 4.27 -15.84
CA MET A 13 -17.96 3.20 -15.74
C MET A 13 -17.77 2.90 -14.25
N THR A 14 -18.11 1.68 -13.85
CA THR A 14 -17.85 1.15 -12.52
C THR A 14 -16.43 0.59 -12.45
N PHE A 15 -15.87 0.47 -11.24
CA PHE A 15 -14.56 -0.15 -11.06
C PHE A 15 -14.52 -1.59 -11.60
N ASP A 16 -15.61 -2.34 -11.45
CA ASP A 16 -15.76 -3.69 -12.03
C ASP A 16 -15.74 -3.67 -13.57
N SER A 17 -16.42 -2.73 -14.21
CA SER A 17 -16.37 -2.61 -15.68
C SER A 17 -14.96 -2.25 -16.15
N PHE A 18 -14.28 -1.32 -15.47
CA PHE A 18 -12.89 -0.98 -15.76
C PHE A 18 -11.95 -2.19 -15.59
N TYR A 19 -12.14 -2.97 -14.52
CA TYR A 19 -11.36 -4.19 -14.28
C TYR A 19 -11.52 -5.20 -15.42
N ASN A 20 -12.75 -5.45 -15.87
CA ASN A 20 -13.01 -6.37 -16.97
C ASN A 20 -12.33 -5.90 -18.27
N ASP A 21 -12.42 -4.60 -18.57
CA ASP A 21 -11.73 -4.00 -19.73
C ASP A 21 -10.21 -4.17 -19.64
N LEU A 22 -9.64 -3.98 -18.43
CA LEU A 22 -8.21 -4.15 -18.17
C LEU A 22 -7.76 -5.61 -18.33
N ILE A 23 -8.55 -6.58 -17.89
CA ILE A 23 -8.26 -8.00 -18.08
C ILE A 23 -8.31 -8.36 -19.56
N GLU A 24 -9.31 -7.88 -20.30
CA GLU A 24 -9.39 -8.11 -21.74
C GLU A 24 -8.16 -7.53 -22.45
N LEU A 25 -7.71 -6.34 -22.05
CA LEU A 25 -6.49 -5.71 -22.54
C LEU A 25 -5.25 -6.55 -22.20
N ALA A 26 -5.08 -6.96 -20.94
CA ALA A 26 -3.94 -7.78 -20.51
C ALA A 26 -3.87 -9.10 -21.29
N SER A 27 -5.00 -9.81 -21.47
CA SER A 27 -5.06 -11.04 -22.26
C SER A 27 -4.73 -10.85 -23.74
N LYS A 28 -5.03 -9.67 -24.33
CA LYS A 28 -4.58 -9.34 -25.70
C LYS A 28 -3.06 -9.21 -25.77
N HIS A 29 -2.42 -8.64 -24.75
CA HIS A 29 -0.97 -8.46 -24.70
C HIS A 29 -0.21 -9.74 -24.32
N GLU A 30 -0.79 -10.64 -23.53
CA GLU A 30 -0.23 -11.98 -23.27
C GLU A 30 -0.07 -12.78 -24.58
N LYS A 31 -1.04 -12.69 -25.50
CA LYS A 31 -0.95 -13.30 -26.83
C LYS A 31 0.21 -12.75 -27.67
N ASN A 32 0.73 -11.58 -27.31
CA ASN A 32 1.87 -10.93 -27.95
C ASN A 32 3.18 -11.11 -27.13
N ASN A 33 3.25 -12.14 -26.27
CA ASN A 33 4.40 -12.48 -25.41
C ASN A 33 4.81 -11.40 -24.39
N THR A 34 3.92 -10.47 -24.03
CA THR A 34 4.17 -9.57 -22.88
C THR A 34 3.72 -10.28 -21.60
N ALA A 35 4.65 -10.66 -20.72
CA ALA A 35 4.30 -11.30 -19.46
C ALA A 35 3.81 -10.24 -18.46
N LEU A 36 2.50 -10.19 -18.26
CA LEU A 36 1.84 -9.30 -17.30
C LEU A 36 1.11 -10.15 -16.26
N LYS A 37 1.10 -9.70 -15.02
CA LYS A 37 0.25 -10.28 -13.97
C LYS A 37 -0.71 -9.23 -13.48
N VAL A 38 -2.02 -9.50 -13.58
CA VAL A 38 -3.07 -8.65 -13.02
C VAL A 38 -3.60 -9.29 -11.75
N GLU A 39 -3.55 -8.57 -10.63
CA GLU A 39 -4.12 -8.97 -9.35
C GLU A 39 -5.32 -8.06 -9.03
N LYS A 40 -6.42 -8.63 -8.54
CA LYS A 40 -7.61 -7.88 -8.09
C LYS A 40 -7.80 -8.10 -6.60
N ASP A 41 -8.13 -7.02 -5.91
CA ASP A 41 -8.65 -7.04 -4.55
C ASP A 41 -10.00 -6.30 -4.53
N PRO A 42 -11.11 -7.03 -4.71
CA PRO A 42 -12.45 -6.43 -4.81
C PRO A 42 -12.93 -5.81 -3.49
N GLU A 43 -12.38 -6.22 -2.34
CA GLU A 43 -12.78 -5.69 -1.04
C GLU A 43 -12.34 -4.23 -0.87
N PHE A 44 -11.21 -3.88 -1.46
CA PHE A 44 -10.59 -2.56 -1.34
C PHE A 44 -10.60 -1.75 -2.63
N ASP A 45 -11.32 -2.19 -3.67
CA ASP A 45 -11.32 -1.58 -5.01
C ASP A 45 -9.91 -1.39 -5.58
N ILE A 46 -9.04 -2.39 -5.42
CA ILE A 46 -7.66 -2.36 -5.91
C ILE A 46 -7.49 -3.30 -7.11
N VAL A 47 -6.78 -2.80 -8.11
CA VAL A 47 -6.22 -3.62 -9.19
C VAL A 47 -4.74 -3.31 -9.34
N LYS A 48 -3.89 -4.35 -9.39
CA LYS A 48 -2.44 -4.21 -9.56
C LYS A 48 -2.02 -4.86 -10.87
N VAL A 49 -1.38 -4.10 -11.74
CA VAL A 49 -0.73 -4.62 -12.96
C VAL A 49 0.77 -4.69 -12.70
N LEU A 50 1.30 -5.90 -12.70
CA LEU A 50 2.70 -6.18 -12.42
C LEU A 50 3.40 -6.62 -13.70
N GLY A 51 4.54 -6.02 -13.98
CA GLY A 51 5.40 -6.44 -15.10
C GLY A 51 6.18 -7.72 -14.79
N GLU A 52 6.65 -8.40 -15.83
CA GLU A 52 7.39 -9.67 -15.78
C GLU A 52 8.60 -9.69 -14.84
N ASN A 53 9.27 -8.55 -14.66
CA ASN A 53 10.48 -8.43 -13.86
C ASN A 53 10.20 -8.10 -12.37
N ILE A 54 8.93 -8.14 -11.95
CA ILE A 54 8.57 -7.86 -10.57
C ILE A 54 9.23 -8.87 -9.61
N THR A 55 9.86 -8.36 -8.56
CA THR A 55 10.46 -9.21 -7.50
C THR A 55 9.64 -9.13 -6.22
N ALA A 56 9.75 -10.13 -5.35
CA ALA A 56 9.13 -10.09 -4.03
C ALA A 56 9.57 -8.87 -3.22
N LEU A 57 10.85 -8.47 -3.33
CA LEU A 57 11.37 -7.25 -2.68
C LEU A 57 10.70 -5.98 -3.22
N ALA A 58 10.54 -5.86 -4.54
CA ALA A 58 9.86 -4.70 -5.13
C ALA A 58 8.38 -4.63 -4.72
N ARG A 59 7.69 -5.78 -4.62
CA ARG A 59 6.31 -5.86 -4.11
C ARG A 59 6.22 -5.44 -2.65
N ALA A 60 7.13 -5.93 -1.81
CA ALA A 60 7.17 -5.55 -0.40
C ALA A 60 7.39 -4.04 -0.22
N LYS A 61 8.33 -3.45 -0.98
CA LYS A 61 8.54 -1.99 -0.98
C LYS A 61 7.31 -1.21 -1.42
N ASN A 62 6.62 -1.68 -2.47
CA ASN A 62 5.40 -1.03 -2.93
C ASN A 62 4.29 -1.07 -1.87
N GLY A 63 4.03 -2.23 -1.25
CA GLY A 63 3.03 -2.32 -0.17
C GLY A 63 3.41 -1.50 1.07
N LEU A 64 4.70 -1.35 1.36
CA LEU A 64 5.17 -0.50 2.45
C LEU A 64 4.91 1.00 2.19
N ASN A 65 4.89 1.44 0.93
CA ASN A 65 4.53 2.82 0.61
C ASN A 65 3.08 3.11 1.05
N ASP A 66 2.15 2.19 0.79
CA ASP A 66 0.75 2.34 1.20
C ASP A 66 0.62 2.42 2.73
N MET A 67 1.38 1.61 3.46
CA MET A 67 1.45 1.69 4.94
C MET A 67 2.06 3.01 5.45
N SER A 68 3.12 3.48 4.79
CA SER A 68 3.79 4.72 5.14
C SER A 68 2.88 5.92 4.87
N GLU A 69 2.14 5.91 3.77
CA GLU A 69 1.14 6.93 3.44
C GLU A 69 0.02 6.98 4.49
N LEU A 70 -0.51 5.82 4.90
CA LEU A 70 -1.45 5.76 6.01
C LEU A 70 -0.87 6.38 7.28
N ALA A 71 0.38 6.07 7.61
CA ALA A 71 1.04 6.66 8.77
C ALA A 71 1.16 8.20 8.65
N TYR A 72 1.53 8.73 7.49
CA TYR A 72 1.66 10.18 7.28
C TYR A 72 0.32 10.91 7.22
N ALA A 73 -0.71 10.28 6.68
CA ALA A 73 -2.04 10.88 6.54
C ALA A 73 -2.87 10.78 7.83
N THR A 74 -2.56 9.82 8.70
CA THR A 74 -3.23 9.66 9.99
C THR A 74 -2.81 10.77 10.95
N ALA A 75 -3.79 11.36 11.65
CA ALA A 75 -3.50 12.36 12.67
C ALA A 75 -2.61 11.78 13.78
N GLU A 76 -1.55 12.49 14.17
CA GLU A 76 -0.58 12.06 15.19
C GLU A 76 -1.23 11.72 16.54
N HIS A 77 -2.44 12.24 16.79
CA HIS A 77 -3.22 11.95 18.00
C HIS A 77 -3.97 10.61 17.97
N HIS A 78 -4.01 9.91 16.83
CA HIS A 78 -4.64 8.61 16.75
C HIS A 78 -3.86 7.59 17.59
N PRO A 79 -4.52 6.80 18.45
CA PRO A 79 -3.85 5.98 19.47
C PRO A 79 -2.88 4.94 18.90
N TYR A 80 -3.09 4.51 17.64
CA TYR A 80 -2.24 3.52 16.97
C TYR A 80 -1.29 4.13 15.93
N TRP A 81 -1.32 5.45 15.73
CA TRP A 81 -0.52 6.14 14.72
C TRP A 81 0.97 5.82 14.87
N ASN A 82 1.53 6.06 16.07
CA ASN A 82 2.97 5.91 16.30
C ASN A 82 3.42 4.44 16.16
N LEU A 83 2.51 3.48 16.37
CA LEU A 83 2.79 2.06 16.11
C LEU A 83 2.98 1.79 14.61
N ILE A 84 2.03 2.24 13.78
CA ILE A 84 2.11 2.03 12.33
C ILE A 84 3.29 2.83 11.75
N TYR A 85 3.47 4.07 12.20
CA TYR A 85 4.58 4.92 11.77
C TYR A 85 5.94 4.27 12.08
N SER A 86 6.21 3.92 13.33
CA SER A 86 7.50 3.36 13.72
C SER A 86 7.77 1.99 13.07
N CYS A 87 6.75 1.15 12.90
CA CYS A 87 6.88 -0.10 12.14
C CYS A 87 7.23 0.16 10.67
N SER A 88 6.62 1.17 10.05
CA SER A 88 6.87 1.53 8.66
C SER A 88 8.28 2.07 8.47
N GLU A 89 8.79 2.89 9.40
CA GLU A 89 10.16 3.41 9.38
C GLU A 89 11.23 2.31 9.49
N ILE A 90 11.01 1.34 10.40
CA ILE A 90 11.89 0.16 10.53
C ILE A 90 11.88 -0.63 9.21
N ALA A 91 10.69 -0.92 8.68
CA ALA A 91 10.57 -1.67 7.44
C ALA A 91 11.20 -0.91 6.26
N ASN A 92 11.08 0.43 6.20
CA ASN A 92 11.66 1.25 5.15
C ASN A 92 13.18 1.12 5.18
N THR A 93 13.78 1.34 6.34
CA THR A 93 15.23 1.21 6.56
C THR A 93 15.74 -0.17 6.13
N VAL A 94 15.07 -1.24 6.58
CA VAL A 94 15.47 -2.63 6.28
C VAL A 94 15.30 -2.94 4.78
N LEU A 95 14.18 -2.57 4.16
CA LEU A 95 13.94 -2.87 2.75
C LEU A 95 14.82 -2.01 1.82
N GLU A 96 15.10 -0.76 2.16
CA GLU A 96 16.05 0.08 1.42
C GLU A 96 17.45 -0.55 1.38
N LYS A 97 17.90 -1.04 2.53
CA LYS A 97 19.21 -1.68 2.68
C LYS A 97 19.20 -3.17 2.39
N TRP A 98 18.11 -3.76 1.90
CA TRP A 98 17.96 -5.23 1.77
C TRP A 98 19.10 -5.97 1.03
N LYS A 99 19.74 -5.31 0.06
CA LYS A 99 20.86 -5.87 -0.71
C LYS A 99 22.23 -5.39 -0.24
N ASN A 100 22.27 -4.61 0.84
CA ASN A 100 23.43 -3.94 1.41
C ASN A 100 23.51 -4.24 2.92
N ASN A 101 24.56 -3.76 3.57
CA ASN A 101 24.64 -3.81 5.03
C ASN A 101 23.96 -2.58 5.64
N LEU A 102 23.33 -2.77 6.81
CA LEU A 102 22.92 -1.65 7.67
C LEU A 102 24.17 -0.92 8.17
N SER A 103 24.16 0.40 8.03
CA SER A 103 25.14 1.27 8.66
C SER A 103 24.82 1.43 10.15
N LYS A 104 25.77 1.97 10.91
CA LYS A 104 25.52 2.32 12.32
C LYS A 104 24.33 3.26 12.47
N LYS A 105 24.21 4.26 11.58
CA LYS A 105 23.07 5.18 11.59
C LYS A 105 21.75 4.44 11.37
N ASP A 106 21.69 3.53 10.40
CA ASP A 106 20.48 2.74 10.15
C ASP A 106 20.07 1.94 11.39
N ILE A 107 21.04 1.41 12.14
CA ILE A 107 20.79 0.71 13.42
C ILE A 107 20.27 1.68 14.48
N ASP A 108 20.93 2.84 14.66
CA ASP A 108 20.53 3.86 15.63
C ASP A 108 19.08 4.34 15.35
N ASP A 109 18.71 4.53 14.08
CA ASP A 109 17.37 4.92 13.65
C ASP A 109 16.33 3.81 13.94
N ILE A 110 16.68 2.54 13.71
CA ILE A 110 15.83 1.39 14.08
C ILE A 110 15.65 1.29 15.60
N GLU A 111 16.71 1.45 16.39
CA GLU A 111 16.65 1.42 17.85
C GLU A 111 15.73 2.53 18.38
N TRP A 112 15.81 3.72 17.80
CA TRP A 112 14.91 4.82 18.12
C TRP A 112 13.45 4.46 17.84
N ALA A 113 13.14 3.94 16.65
CA ALA A 113 11.78 3.52 16.30
C ALA A 113 11.26 2.41 17.23
N ILE A 114 12.11 1.45 17.63
CA ILE A 114 11.74 0.41 18.61
C ILE A 114 11.39 1.02 19.97
N LYS A 115 12.14 2.03 20.42
CA LYS A 115 11.84 2.75 21.67
C LYS A 115 10.48 3.45 21.59
N GLU A 116 10.18 4.12 20.48
CA GLU A 116 8.88 4.75 20.22
C GLU A 116 7.72 3.74 20.21
N LEU A 117 7.93 2.56 19.63
CA LEU A 117 6.97 1.45 19.69
C LEU A 117 6.66 1.05 21.14
N HIS A 118 7.70 0.83 21.96
CA HIS A 118 7.51 0.43 23.36
C HIS A 118 6.73 1.50 24.13
N GLN A 119 7.11 2.77 24.01
CA GLN A 119 6.41 3.86 24.69
C GLN A 119 4.94 3.96 24.26
N SER A 120 4.67 3.74 22.98
CA SER A 120 3.30 3.76 22.46
C SER A 120 2.47 2.61 23.00
N LEU A 121 3.05 1.42 23.09
CA LEU A 121 2.39 0.25 23.68
C LEU A 121 2.06 0.48 25.16
N GLU A 122 2.97 1.05 25.95
CA GLU A 122 2.70 1.35 27.37
C GLU A 122 1.53 2.34 27.52
N LYS A 123 1.50 3.42 26.73
CA LYS A 123 0.38 4.38 26.72
C LYS A 123 -0.96 3.74 26.35
N ILE A 124 -0.95 2.72 25.48
CA ILE A 124 -2.17 1.99 25.11
C ILE A 124 -2.58 1.05 26.25
N LYS A 125 -1.63 0.32 26.86
CA LYS A 125 -1.89 -0.58 27.99
C LYS A 125 -2.52 0.15 29.17
N GLU A 126 -2.03 1.35 29.52
CA GLU A 126 -2.62 2.18 30.59
C GLU A 126 -4.10 2.53 30.36
N LYS A 127 -4.57 2.49 29.11
CA LYS A 127 -5.96 2.78 28.73
C LYS A 127 -6.83 1.54 28.64
N ILE A 128 -6.25 0.34 28.66
CA ILE A 128 -6.99 -0.91 28.70
C ILE A 128 -7.32 -1.15 30.18
N PRO A 129 -8.60 -1.11 30.59
CA PRO A 129 -8.97 -1.47 31.95
C PRO A 129 -8.50 -2.91 32.22
N ASP A 130 -7.92 -3.16 33.39
CA ASP A 130 -7.73 -4.54 33.85
C ASP A 130 -9.09 -5.22 33.79
N SER A 131 -9.24 -6.17 32.87
CA SER A 131 -10.43 -7.00 32.79
C SER A 131 -10.45 -7.86 34.05
N ILE A 132 -11.26 -7.45 35.05
CA ILE A 132 -11.65 -8.24 36.22
C ILE A 132 -12.72 -9.24 35.79
#